data_AF-Q6FVC7-F1
#
_entry.id   AF-Q6FVC7-F1
#
_cell.length_a   1.000
_cell.length_b   1.000
_cell.length_c   1.000
_cell.angle_alpha   90.00
_cell.angle_beta   90.00
_cell.angle_gamma   90.00
#
_symmetry.space_group_name_H-M   'P 1'
#
loop_
_entity.id
_entity.type
_entity.pdbx_description
1 polymer ?
#
loop_
_entity_poly.entity_id
_entity_poly.type
_entity_poly.pdbx_seq_one_letter_code
_entity_poly.pdbx_strand_id
1 'polypeptide(L)'
;MVEEEAKGLPVSKRVWKQEKEPLRANSRVVKNKKLTSWELKKQKRLEEQQYKERLKALKDEKLETKRQQIEAMKLRREKKEEKERYERLAAKMHAKKVERLRRREKRNKALKER
;
A
#
# COMPACT_ATOMS: atom_id res chain seq x y z
N MET A 1 15.39 38.11 -4.27
CA MET A 1 14.61 39.36 -4.24
C MET A 1 14.92 40.09 -5.53
N VAL A 2 13.98 40.13 -6.47
CA VAL A 2 14.08 40.94 -7.68
C VAL A 2 13.02 42.01 -7.51
N GLU A 3 13.42 43.25 -7.22
CA GLU A 3 12.52 44.39 -7.22
C GLU A 3 12.16 44.69 -8.67
N GLU A 4 10.90 44.50 -9.05
CA GLU A 4 10.40 44.93 -10.35
C GLU A 4 10.19 46.45 -10.33
N GLU A 5 10.96 47.16 -11.15
CA GLU A 5 10.88 48.62 -11.32
C GLU A 5 9.57 49.00 -12.03
N ALA A 6 8.48 49.15 -11.28
CA ALA A 6 7.23 49.70 -11.81
C ALA A 6 7.25 51.24 -11.76
N LYS A 7 7.10 51.91 -12.91
CA LYS A 7 6.89 53.36 -12.97
C LYS A 7 5.50 53.70 -12.38
N GLY A 8 5.47 54.47 -11.28
CA GLY A 8 4.22 54.94 -10.67
C GLY A 8 3.63 54.03 -9.57
N LEU A 9 4.48 53.42 -8.75
CA LEU A 9 4.04 52.63 -7.59
C LEU A 9 3.17 53.46 -6.62
N PRO A 10 1.97 52.98 -6.22
CA PRO A 10 1.21 53.59 -5.15
C PRO A 10 1.97 53.47 -3.82
N VAL A 11 1.68 54.33 -2.85
CA VAL A 11 2.33 54.32 -1.51
C VAL A 11 2.27 52.94 -0.84
N SER A 12 1.25 52.13 -1.15
CA SER A 12 1.08 50.76 -0.66
C SER A 12 2.05 49.73 -1.26
N LYS A 13 2.86 50.09 -2.27
CA LYS A 13 3.76 49.21 -3.05
C LYS A 13 3.09 47.96 -3.65
N ARG A 14 1.76 47.88 -3.61
CA ARG A 14 0.99 46.70 -3.99
C ARG A 14 0.22 47.01 -5.27
N VAL A 15 0.84 46.67 -6.40
CA VAL A 15 0.22 46.86 -7.72
C VAL A 15 -0.68 45.65 -8.01
N TRP A 16 -1.99 45.87 -8.15
CA TRP A 16 -2.94 44.82 -8.51
C TRP A 16 -2.99 44.55 -10.03
N LYS A 17 -2.51 45.50 -10.83
CA LYS A 17 -2.32 45.36 -12.28
C LYS A 17 -0.86 45.01 -12.57
N GLN A 18 -0.58 43.77 -12.95
CA GLN A 18 0.70 43.47 -13.58
C GLN A 18 0.72 44.09 -14.98
N GLU A 19 1.76 44.87 -15.30
CA GLU A 19 1.97 45.33 -16.67
C GLU A 19 2.25 44.11 -17.55
N LYS A 20 1.33 43.83 -18.47
CA LYS A 20 1.51 42.76 -19.44
C LYS A 20 2.36 43.31 -20.59
N GLU A 21 3.51 42.72 -20.82
CA GLU A 21 4.23 42.99 -22.06
C GLU A 21 3.34 42.62 -23.26
N PRO A 22 3.37 43.40 -24.35
CA PRO A 22 2.59 43.08 -25.54
C PRO A 22 3.00 41.70 -26.07
N LEU A 23 1.99 40.89 -26.39
CA LEU A 23 2.18 39.56 -26.98
C LEU A 23 2.74 39.69 -28.40
N ARG A 24 4.07 39.77 -28.52
CA ARG A 24 4.75 39.78 -29.81
C ARG A 24 4.97 38.34 -30.25
N ALA A 25 4.74 38.01 -31.52
CA ALA A 25 5.01 36.66 -32.04
C ALA A 25 6.46 36.18 -31.78
N ASN A 26 7.40 37.13 -31.67
CA ASN A 26 8.82 36.90 -31.39
C ASN A 26 9.20 37.13 -29.90
N SER A 27 8.23 37.42 -29.02
CA SER A 27 8.49 37.58 -27.58
C SER A 27 8.87 36.24 -26.97
N ARG A 28 9.83 36.28 -26.04
CA ARG A 28 10.33 35.12 -25.28
C ARG A 28 9.23 34.31 -24.59
N VAL A 29 8.07 34.94 -24.35
CA VAL A 29 6.90 34.38 -23.65
C VAL A 29 6.01 33.56 -24.59
N VAL A 30 6.05 33.83 -25.91
CA VAL A 30 5.12 33.22 -26.88
C VAL A 30 5.72 31.95 -27.46
N LYS A 31 5.21 30.80 -26.98
CA LYS A 31 5.10 29.41 -27.51
C LYS A 31 6.09 28.81 -28.54
N ASN A 32 6.90 29.60 -29.25
CA ASN A 32 7.90 29.18 -30.24
C ASN A 32 9.34 29.33 -29.76
N LYS A 33 9.58 29.59 -28.47
CA LYS A 33 10.94 29.55 -27.91
C LYS A 33 11.45 28.10 -28.02
N LYS A 34 12.35 27.84 -28.98
CA LYS A 34 13.15 26.61 -28.98
C LYS A 34 13.81 26.54 -27.61
N LEU A 35 13.37 25.63 -26.75
CA LEU A 35 13.94 25.45 -25.43
C LEU A 35 15.45 25.25 -25.60
N THR A 36 16.22 25.84 -24.69
CA THR A 36 17.68 25.63 -24.68
C THR A 36 17.94 24.13 -24.54
N SER A 37 19.03 23.62 -25.11
CA SER A 37 19.40 22.20 -25.00
C SER A 37 19.40 21.71 -23.54
N TRP A 38 19.76 22.57 -22.58
CA TRP A 38 19.68 22.30 -21.15
C TRP A 38 18.24 22.24 -20.62
N GLU A 39 17.37 23.17 -21.02
CA GLU A 39 15.96 23.20 -20.60
C GLU A 39 15.22 21.93 -21.09
N LEU A 40 15.50 21.49 -22.32
CA LEU A 40 14.99 20.21 -22.85
C LEU A 40 15.46 19.01 -22.03
N LYS A 41 16.74 18.96 -21.65
CA LYS A 41 17.28 17.88 -20.78
C LYS A 41 16.62 17.89 -19.40
N LYS A 42 16.38 19.07 -18.83
CA LYS A 42 15.70 19.22 -17.53
C LYS A 42 14.25 18.74 -17.61
N GLN A 43 13.54 19.10 -18.67
CA GLN A 43 12.17 18.64 -18.90
C GLN A 43 12.12 17.11 -19.05
N LYS A 44 12.97 16.52 -19.90
CA LYS A 44 13.06 15.06 -20.05
C LYS A 44 13.34 14.34 -18.73
N ARG A 45 14.26 14.87 -17.91
CA ARG A 45 14.56 14.30 -16.59
C ARG A 45 13.34 14.33 -15.66
N LEU A 46 12.58 15.42 -15.66
CA LEU A 46 11.37 15.54 -14.85
C LEU A 46 10.29 14.56 -15.33
N GLU A 47 10.10 14.42 -16.63
CA GLU A 47 9.17 13.45 -17.23
C GLU A 47 9.58 12.01 -16.88
N GLU A 48 10.87 11.66 -16.97
CA GLU A 48 11.40 10.36 -16.57
C GLU A 48 11.21 10.08 -15.07
N GLN A 49 11.42 11.09 -14.21
CA GLN A 49 11.19 10.96 -12.77
C GLN A 49 9.71 10.67 -12.48
N GLN A 50 8.79 11.47 -13.05
CA GLN A 50 7.35 11.24 -12.92
C GLN A 50 6.93 9.86 -13.45
N TYR A 51 7.51 9.42 -14.57
CA TYR A 51 7.25 8.09 -15.12
C TYR A 51 7.72 6.97 -14.18
N LYS A 52 8.94 7.09 -13.63
CA LYS A 52 9.50 6.12 -12.68
C LYS A 52 8.68 6.06 -11.38
N GLU A 53 8.24 7.20 -10.86
CA GLU A 53 7.37 7.28 -9.69
C GLU A 53 6.03 6.58 -9.92
N ARG A 54 5.37 6.84 -11.06
CA ARG A 54 4.14 6.15 -11.44
C ARG A 54 4.34 4.64 -11.59
N LEU A 55 5.43 4.23 -12.23
CA LEU A 55 5.76 2.81 -12.39
C LEU A 55 6.02 2.13 -11.04
N LYS A 56 6.70 2.81 -10.12
CA LYS A 56 6.95 2.32 -8.76
C LYS A 56 5.63 2.15 -7.99
N ALA A 57 4.77 3.18 -8.00
CA ALA A 57 3.46 3.11 -7.36
C ALA A 57 2.63 1.90 -7.85
N LEU A 58 2.55 1.69 -9.17
CA LEU A 58 1.84 0.54 -9.76
C LEU A 58 2.43 -0.82 -9.35
N LYS A 59 3.75 -0.91 -9.17
CA LYS A 59 4.42 -2.14 -8.70
C LYS A 59 4.14 -2.37 -7.22
N ASP A 60 4.22 -1.34 -6.40
CA ASP A 60 3.98 -1.43 -4.96
C ASP A 60 2.54 -1.84 -4.67
N GLU A 61 1.55 -1.29 -5.39
CA GLU A 61 0.14 -1.71 -5.31
C GLU A 61 -0.06 -3.20 -5.65
N LYS A 62 0.59 -3.69 -6.72
CA LYS A 62 0.55 -5.11 -7.12
C LYS A 62 1.20 -6.03 -6.10
N LEU A 63 2.29 -5.59 -5.46
CA LEU A 63 2.96 -6.37 -4.43
C LEU A 63 2.14 -6.40 -3.14
N GLU A 64 1.52 -5.29 -2.77
CA GLU A 64 0.69 -5.17 -1.57
C GLU A 64 -0.55 -6.07 -1.66
N THR A 65 -1.27 -6.04 -2.80
CA THR A 65 -2.38 -6.97 -3.04
C THR A 65 -1.96 -8.43 -2.96
N LYS A 66 -0.79 -8.80 -3.50
CA LYS A 66 -0.25 -10.16 -3.39
C LYS A 66 0.11 -10.53 -1.95
N ARG A 67 0.68 -9.60 -1.18
CA ARG A 67 1.00 -9.80 0.25
C ARG A 67 -0.26 -10.03 1.06
N GLN A 68 -1.29 -9.21 0.89
CA GLN A 68 -2.59 -9.37 1.54
C GLN A 68 -3.23 -10.73 1.25
N GLN A 69 -3.16 -11.20 0.00
CA GLN A 69 -3.63 -12.54 -0.36
C GLN A 69 -2.86 -13.65 0.36
N ILE A 70 -1.53 -13.54 0.42
CA ILE A 70 -0.66 -14.52 1.10
C ILE A 70 -0.95 -14.53 2.61
N GLU A 71 -1.06 -13.37 3.24
CA GLU A 71 -1.37 -13.23 4.66
C GLU A 71 -2.76 -13.81 4.99
N ALA A 72 -3.76 -13.51 4.16
CA ALA A 72 -5.09 -14.10 4.30
C ALA A 72 -5.07 -15.63 4.17
N MET A 73 -4.26 -16.18 3.27
CA MET A 73 -4.07 -17.63 3.14
C MET A 73 -3.37 -18.25 4.35
N LYS A 74 -2.32 -17.62 4.88
CA LYS A 74 -1.61 -18.07 6.08
C LYS A 74 -2.56 -18.09 7.28
N LEU A 75 -3.27 -16.99 7.52
CA LEU A 75 -4.24 -16.89 8.60
C LEU A 75 -5.34 -17.97 8.51
N ARG A 76 -5.82 -18.27 7.29
CA ARG A 76 -6.79 -19.36 7.08
C ARG A 76 -6.21 -20.73 7.40
N ARG A 77 -4.93 -20.99 7.07
CA ARG A 77 -4.24 -22.25 7.38
C ARG A 77 -4.01 -22.38 8.87
N GLU A 78 -3.50 -21.35 9.53
CA GLU A 78 -3.29 -21.32 10.98
C GLU A 78 -4.59 -21.57 11.74
N LYS A 79 -5.70 -20.88 11.38
CA LYS A 79 -7.02 -21.13 11.98
C LYS A 79 -7.52 -22.57 11.80
N LYS A 80 -7.26 -23.17 10.64
CA LYS A 80 -7.61 -24.59 10.39
C LYS A 80 -6.76 -25.53 11.24
N GLU A 81 -5.45 -25.31 11.27
CA GLU A 81 -4.51 -26.12 12.06
C GLU A 81 -4.80 -26.04 13.56
N GLU A 82 -5.14 -24.84 14.07
CA GLU A 82 -5.59 -24.65 15.45
C GLU A 82 -6.87 -25.44 15.73
N LYS A 83 -7.87 -25.32 14.86
CA LYS A 83 -9.13 -26.08 14.98
C LYS A 83 -8.89 -27.59 14.98
N GLU A 84 -8.12 -28.09 14.02
CA GLU A 84 -7.75 -29.51 13.92
C GLU A 84 -6.93 -29.99 15.12
N ARG A 85 -6.06 -29.13 15.69
CA ARG A 85 -5.32 -29.42 16.93
C ARG A 85 -6.27 -29.59 18.11
N TYR A 86 -7.25 -28.70 18.27
CA TYR A 86 -8.25 -28.82 19.34
C TYR A 86 -9.15 -30.04 19.14
N GLU A 87 -9.57 -30.34 17.91
CA GLU A 87 -10.35 -31.54 17.58
C GLU A 87 -9.57 -32.82 17.89
N ARG A 88 -8.29 -32.90 17.53
CA ARG A 88 -7.42 -34.04 17.88
C ARG A 88 -7.26 -34.21 19.39
N LEU A 89 -7.12 -33.11 20.13
CA LEU A 89 -7.05 -33.15 21.60
C LEU A 89 -8.37 -33.67 22.19
N ALA A 90 -9.50 -33.17 21.70
CA ALA A 90 -10.83 -33.59 22.13
C ALA A 90 -11.06 -35.09 21.82
N ALA A 91 -10.70 -35.56 20.63
CA ALA A 91 -10.76 -36.96 20.24
C ALA A 91 -9.88 -37.83 21.14
N LYS A 92 -8.66 -37.39 21.48
CA LYS A 92 -7.77 -38.10 22.41
C LYS A 92 -8.39 -38.23 23.81
N MET A 93 -9.02 -37.17 24.32
CA MET A 93 -9.70 -37.21 25.62
C MET A 93 -10.97 -38.08 25.58
N HIS A 94 -11.71 -38.04 24.48
CA HIS A 94 -12.87 -38.90 24.26
C HIS A 94 -12.45 -40.38 24.24
N ALA A 95 -11.40 -40.73 23.50
CA ALA A 95 -10.85 -42.09 23.46
C ALA A 95 -10.46 -42.59 24.86
N LYS A 96 -9.78 -41.76 25.67
CA LYS A 96 -9.45 -42.09 27.06
C LYS A 96 -10.70 -42.32 27.92
N LYS A 97 -11.76 -41.53 27.73
CA LYS A 97 -13.04 -41.70 28.45
C LYS A 97 -13.71 -43.03 28.08
N VAL A 98 -13.77 -43.34 26.79
CA VAL A 98 -14.34 -44.61 26.28
C VAL A 98 -13.55 -45.82 26.77
N GLU A 99 -12.22 -45.75 26.73
CA GLU A 99 -11.34 -46.82 27.23
C GLU A 99 -11.55 -47.04 28.74
N ARG A 100 -11.71 -45.96 29.52
CA ARG A 100 -12.03 -46.04 30.96
C ARG A 100 -13.39 -46.69 31.21
N LEU A 101 -14.41 -46.40 30.39
CA LEU A 101 -15.73 -47.05 30.47
C LEU A 101 -15.61 -48.56 30.17
N ARG A 102 -14.94 -48.94 29.07
CA ARG A 102 -14.70 -50.36 28.72
C ARG A 102 -13.97 -51.13 29.83
N ARG A 103 -12.99 -50.49 30.50
CA ARG A 103 -12.29 -51.10 31.65
C ARG A 103 -13.21 -51.30 32.86
N ARG A 104 -14.11 -50.35 33.15
CA ARG A 104 -15.11 -50.49 34.22
C ARG A 104 -16.10 -51.60 33.90
N GLU A 105 -16.58 -51.70 32.67
CA GLU A 105 -17.47 -52.78 32.22
C GLU A 105 -16.83 -54.16 32.37
N LYS A 106 -15.57 -54.32 31.92
CA LYS A 106 -14.81 -55.57 32.12
C LYS A 106 -14.66 -55.94 33.59
N ARG A 107 -14.35 -54.95 34.45
CA ARG A 107 -14.24 -55.17 35.90
C ARG A 107 -15.60 -55.55 36.51
N ASN A 108 -16.66 -54.83 36.18
CA ASN A 108 -18.00 -55.10 36.70
C ASN A 108 -18.51 -56.47 36.28
N LYS A 109 -18.19 -56.90 35.05
CA LYS A 109 -18.47 -58.27 34.60
C LYS A 109 -17.71 -59.31 35.43
N ALA A 110 -16.40 -59.13 35.62
CA ALA A 110 -15.58 -60.05 36.42
C ALA A 110 -16.00 -60.12 37.90
N LEU A 111 -16.53 -59.03 38.46
CA LEU A 111 -17.08 -59.01 39.83
C LEU A 111 -18.48 -59.61 39.93
N LYS A 112 -19.27 -59.62 38.85
CA LYS A 112 -20.58 -60.27 38.81
C LYS A 112 -20.47 -61.78 38.62
N GLU A 113 -19.36 -62.25 38.05
CA GLU A 113 -19.03 -63.67 37.88
C GLU A 113 -18.30 -64.28 39.09
N ARG A 114 -17.95 -63.48 40.12
CA ARG A 114 -17.45 -63.95 41.42
C ARG A 114 -18.57 -63.94 42.46
#